data_AF-A0A382BTG5-F1
#
_entry.id   AF-A0A382BTG5-F1
#
_cell.length_a   1.000
_cell.length_b   1.000
_cell.length_c   1.000
_cell.angle_alpha   90.00
_cell.angle_beta   90.00
_cell.angle_gamma   90.00
#
_symmetry.space_group_name_H-M   'P 1'
#
loop_
_entity.id
_entity.type
_entity.pdbx_description
1 polymer ?
#
loop_
_entity_poly.entity_id
_entity_poly.type
_entity_poly.pdbx_seq_one_letter_code
_entity_poly.pdbx_strand_id
1 'polypeptide(L)'
;VKILTEEDVTHYFLWDEYNELRPAVVANINDTHCRGFHLPEGSINWWVADPVFILDWFFWGELLTREEFKETFGKIGVDLPEFPSWFGENNGRVH
;
A
#
# COMPACT_ATOMS: atom_id res chain seq x y z
N VAL A 1 17.79 -7.65 -0.10
CA VAL A 1 16.56 -6.86 0.07
C VAL A 1 15.39 -7.83 0.06
N LYS A 2 14.48 -7.77 1.05
CA LYS A 2 13.28 -8.64 1.08
C LYS A 2 12.44 -8.32 -0.17
N ILE A 3 11.84 -9.32 -0.80
CA ILE A 3 10.80 -9.11 -1.81
C ILE A 3 9.47 -9.16 -1.08
N LEU A 4 8.71 -8.06 -1.08
CA LEU A 4 7.40 -8.03 -0.45
C LEU A 4 6.38 -8.74 -1.33
N THR A 5 5.53 -9.52 -0.69
CA THR A 5 4.39 -10.18 -1.30
C THR A 5 3.11 -9.79 -0.56
N GLU A 6 1.97 -10.21 -1.08
CA GLU A 6 0.68 -10.01 -0.41
C GLU A 6 0.65 -10.58 1.02
N GLU A 7 1.36 -11.68 1.30
CA GLU A 7 1.39 -12.30 2.65
C GLU A 7 2.10 -11.42 3.69
N ASP A 8 2.86 -10.41 3.25
CA ASP A 8 3.48 -9.44 4.15
C ASP A 8 2.54 -8.28 4.50
N VAL A 9 1.39 -8.15 3.83
CA VAL A 9 0.41 -7.10 4.09
C VAL A 9 -0.36 -7.40 5.36
N THR A 10 -0.38 -6.42 6.25
CA THR A 10 -1.03 -6.50 7.57
C THR A 10 -2.36 -5.76 7.62
N HIS A 11 -2.49 -4.69 6.85
CA HIS A 11 -3.68 -3.85 6.83
C HIS A 11 -3.99 -3.45 5.39
N TYR A 12 -5.26 -3.47 5.05
CA TYR A 12 -5.80 -3.12 3.74
C TYR A 12 -6.75 -1.96 3.93
N PHE A 13 -6.67 -0.95 3.07
CA PHE A 13 -7.46 0.26 3.17
C PHE A 13 -8.07 0.61 1.82
N LEU A 14 -9.31 1.08 1.91
CA LEU A 14 -9.93 1.92 0.90
C LEU A 14 -9.58 3.37 1.24
N TRP A 15 -8.79 4.01 0.38
CA TRP A 15 -8.37 5.39 0.56
C TRP A 15 -9.05 6.28 -0.48
N ASP A 16 -9.84 7.26 -0.01
CA ASP A 16 -10.44 8.28 -0.87
C ASP A 16 -9.47 9.44 -1.04
N GLU A 17 -8.73 9.41 -2.15
CA GLU A 17 -7.83 10.49 -2.52
C GLU A 17 -8.43 11.27 -3.69
N TYR A 18 -8.79 12.53 -3.47
CA TYR A 18 -9.38 13.40 -4.49
C TYR A 18 -10.73 12.94 -5.09
N ASN A 19 -11.58 12.25 -4.31
CA ASN A 19 -12.84 11.64 -4.73
C ASN A 19 -12.67 10.38 -5.60
N GLU A 20 -11.52 9.72 -5.49
CA GLU A 20 -11.23 8.45 -6.14
C GLU A 20 -10.87 7.40 -5.10
N LEU A 21 -11.53 6.26 -5.19
CA LEU A 21 -11.28 5.10 -4.34
C LEU A 21 -10.01 4.38 -4.78
N ARG A 22 -8.99 4.39 -3.93
CA ARG A 22 -7.68 3.83 -4.23
C ARG A 22 -7.31 2.74 -3.23
N PRO A 23 -6.63 1.67 -3.71
CA PRO A 23 -6.10 0.67 -2.80
C PRO A 23 -4.88 1.23 -2.08
N ALA A 24 -4.90 1.13 -0.75
CA ALA A 24 -3.77 1.41 0.12
C ALA A 24 -3.53 0.25 1.08
N VAL A 25 -2.27 -0.04 1.40
CA VAL A 25 -1.90 -1.20 2.22
C VAL A 25 -0.71 -0.87 3.12
N VAL A 26 -0.61 -1.53 4.27
CA VAL A 26 0.57 -1.50 5.14
C VAL A 26 1.17 -2.90 5.21
N ALA A 27 2.44 -3.02 4.82
CA ALA A 27 3.16 -4.29 4.81
C ALA A 27 4.35 -4.30 5.78
N ASN A 28 4.62 -5.48 6.37
CA ASN A 28 5.78 -5.71 7.22
C ASN A 28 7.04 -5.92 6.36
N ILE A 29 8.00 -5.00 6.46
CA ILE A 29 9.31 -5.14 5.81
C ILE A 29 10.19 -6.11 6.62
N ASN A 30 10.16 -6.01 7.94
CA ASN A 30 10.85 -6.90 8.86
C ASN A 30 10.16 -6.86 10.24
N ASP A 31 10.72 -7.55 11.23
CA ASP A 31 10.16 -7.69 12.59
C ASP A 31 9.98 -6.36 13.34
N THR A 32 10.61 -5.27 12.88
CA THR A 32 10.61 -3.97 13.55
C THR A 32 10.13 -2.81 12.67
N HIS A 33 9.89 -3.05 11.38
CA HIS A 33 9.55 -2.01 10.40
C HIS A 33 8.41 -2.44 9.50
N CYS A 34 7.43 -1.55 9.35
CA CYS A 34 6.38 -1.62 8.34
C CYS A 34 6.50 -0.45 7.36
N ARG A 35 5.79 -0.54 6.23
CA ARG A 35 5.69 0.55 5.26
C ARG A 35 4.33 0.56 4.58
N GLY A 36 3.83 1.76 4.31
CA GLY A 36 2.61 1.97 3.57
C GLY A 36 2.87 2.03 2.07
N PHE A 37 1.91 1.55 1.29
CA PHE A 37 1.90 1.63 -0.15
C PHE A 37 0.50 2.03 -0.61
N HIS A 38 0.41 2.90 -1.61
CA HIS A 38 -0.85 3.19 -2.30
C HIS A 38 -0.65 3.13 -3.81
N LEU A 39 -1.71 2.80 -4.54
CA LEU A 39 -1.68 2.76 -5.99
C LEU A 39 -2.51 3.92 -6.54
N PRO A 40 -1.87 4.95 -7.13
CA PRO A 40 -2.59 6.01 -7.82
C PRO A 40 -3.40 5.47 -9.00
N GLU A 41 -4.48 6.16 -9.36
CA GLU A 41 -5.28 5.81 -10.52
C GLU A 41 -4.42 5.76 -11.80
N GLY A 42 -4.61 4.69 -12.60
CA GLY A 42 -3.88 4.48 -13.85
C GLY A 42 -2.39 4.16 -13.68
N SER A 43 -1.88 4.11 -12.45
CA SER A 43 -0.49 3.73 -12.19
C SER A 43 -0.33 2.21 -12.30
N ILE A 44 0.79 1.79 -12.90
CA ILE A 44 1.24 0.39 -12.89
C ILE A 44 2.22 0.10 -11.75
N ASN A 45 2.51 1.09 -10.90
CA ASN A 45 3.48 0.98 -9.81
C ASN A 45 2.89 1.49 -8.51
N TRP A 46 3.07 0.71 -7.44
CA TRP A 46 2.80 1.16 -6.08
C TRP A 46 3.74 2.30 -5.69
N TRP A 47 3.17 3.33 -5.07
CA TRP A 47 3.90 4.41 -4.46
C TRP A 47 4.11 4.11 -3.00
N VAL A 48 5.33 4.40 -2.52
CA VAL A 48 5.66 4.29 -1.10
C VAL A 48 5.02 5.47 -0.39
N ALA A 49 4.16 5.19 0.57
CA ALA A 49 3.49 6.24 1.33
C ALA A 49 4.42 6.86 2.37
N ASP A 50 4.33 8.18 2.49
CA ASP A 50 4.88 8.90 3.62
C ASP A 50 4.14 8.51 4.91
N PRO A 51 4.81 8.54 6.09
CA PRO A 51 4.19 8.19 7.35
C PRO A 51 2.91 8.98 7.67
N VAL A 52 2.80 10.23 7.19
CA VAL A 52 1.60 11.05 7.39
C VAL A 52 0.38 10.47 6.68
N PHE A 53 0.53 9.95 5.46
CA PHE A 53 -0.58 9.32 4.74
C PHE A 53 -1.02 8.03 5.43
N ILE A 54 -0.08 7.25 5.97
CA ILE A 54 -0.42 6.05 6.75
C ILE A 54 -1.29 6.44 7.94
N LEU A 55 -0.92 7.50 8.67
CA LEU A 55 -1.75 8.01 9.78
C LEU A 55 -3.13 8.44 9.28
N ASP A 56 -3.21 9.20 8.18
CA ASP A 56 -4.48 9.62 7.60
C ASP A 56 -5.37 8.44 7.23
N TRP A 57 -4.82 7.33 6.73
CA TRP A 57 -5.59 6.11 6.45
C TRP A 57 -6.18 5.49 7.71
N PHE A 58 -5.44 5.46 8.82
CA PHE A 58 -5.96 4.97 10.09
C PHE A 58 -6.99 5.91 10.73
N PHE A 59 -6.96 7.21 10.44
CA PHE A 59 -7.91 8.18 10.98
C PHE A 59 -9.17 8.35 10.13
N TRP A 60 -9.02 8.35 8.81
CA TRP A 60 -10.04 8.75 7.85
C TRP A 60 -10.33 7.70 6.78
N GLY A 61 -9.39 6.78 6.54
CA GLY A 61 -9.58 5.69 5.58
C GLY A 61 -10.52 4.62 6.12
N GLU A 62 -11.06 3.82 5.21
CA GLU A 62 -11.86 2.65 5.56
C GLU A 62 -10.96 1.41 5.57
N LEU A 63 -10.77 0.82 6.75
CA LEU A 63 -10.03 -0.42 6.91
C LEU A 63 -10.86 -1.58 6.38
N LEU A 64 -10.29 -2.33 5.44
CA LEU A 64 -10.89 -3.50 4.81
C LEU A 64 -10.27 -4.80 5.34
N THR A 65 -11.05 -5.86 5.31
CA THR A 65 -10.52 -7.23 5.33
C THR A 65 -9.76 -7.53 4.03
N ARG A 66 -8.94 -8.60 4.04
CA ARG A 66 -8.23 -9.05 2.83
C ARG A 66 -9.20 -9.45 1.73
N GLU A 67 -10.32 -10.09 2.09
CA GLU A 67 -11.37 -10.50 1.17
C GLU A 67 -12.07 -9.29 0.53
N GLU A 68 -12.52 -8.32 1.32
CA GLU A 68 -13.17 -7.09 0.81
C GLU A 68 -12.25 -6.30 -0.12
N PHE A 69 -10.97 -6.19 0.25
CA PHE A 69 -9.96 -5.53 -0.59
C PHE A 69 -9.82 -6.22 -1.95
N LYS A 70 -9.77 -7.56 -1.98
CA LYS A 70 -9.68 -8.34 -3.23
C LYS A 70 -10.93 -8.25 -4.07
N GLU A 71 -12.11 -8.25 -3.44
CA GLU A 71 -13.37 -8.08 -4.17
C GLU A 71 -13.46 -6.68 -4.80
N THR A 72 -12.90 -5.67 -4.12
CA THR A 72 -12.93 -4.27 -4.57
C THR A 72 -11.88 -3.98 -5.64
N PHE A 73 -10.64 -4.44 -5.45
CA PHE A 73 -9.48 -4.04 -6.25
C PHE A 73 -8.76 -5.19 -6.96
N GLY A 74 -9.03 -6.44 -6.59
CA GLY A 74 -8.31 -7.62 -7.06
C GLY A 74 -7.08 -7.98 -6.22
N LYS A 75 -6.37 -9.02 -6.65
CA LYS A 75 -5.24 -9.59 -5.92
C LYS A 75 -3.91 -8.94 -6.32
N ILE A 76 -3.10 -8.59 -5.32
CA ILE A 76 -1.73 -8.08 -5.51
C ILE A 76 -0.84 -9.13 -6.20
N GLY A 77 -0.17 -8.73 -7.27
CA GLY A 77 0.65 -9.60 -8.12
C GLY A 77 -0.12 -10.43 -9.15
N VAL A 78 -1.45 -10.25 -9.26
CA VAL A 78 -2.29 -10.90 -10.28
C VAL A 78 -3.10 -9.84 -11.03
N ASP A 79 -3.99 -9.15 -10.32
CA ASP A 79 -4.85 -8.10 -10.87
C ASP A 79 -4.24 -6.72 -10.65
N LEU A 80 -3.57 -6.54 -9.50
CA LEU A 80 -2.77 -5.36 -9.16
C LEU A 80 -1.27 -5.66 -9.34
N PRO A 81 -0.42 -4.64 -9.59
CA PRO A 81 1.01 -4.84 -9.74
C PRO A 81 1.67 -5.42 -8.48
N GLU A 82 2.82 -6.06 -8.64
CA GLU A 82 3.68 -6.47 -7.52
C GLU A 82 4.28 -5.25 -6.79
N PHE A 83 4.71 -5.43 -5.54
CA PHE A 83 5.40 -4.38 -4.80
C PHE A 83 6.77 -4.06 -5.42
N PRO A 84 7.20 -2.78 -5.42
CA PRO A 84 8.49 -2.38 -5.98
C PRO A 84 9.65 -3.00 -5.21
N SER A 85 10.68 -3.57 -5.84
CA SER A 85 11.79 -4.21 -5.12
C SER A 85 12.72 -3.24 -4.34
N TRP A 86 12.56 -1.93 -4.53
CA TRP A 86 13.45 -0.87 -4.03
C TRP A 86 12.92 -0.09 -2.82
N PHE A 87 11.83 -0.52 -2.17
CA PHE A 87 11.26 0.15 -0.99
C PHE A 87 12.17 0.20 0.25
N GLY A 88 13.37 -0.41 0.20
CA GLY A 88 14.33 -0.48 1.30
C GLY A 88 15.61 0.35 1.11
N GLU A 89 15.80 1.00 -0.05
CA GLU A 89 16.99 1.83 -0.32
C GLU A 89 16.59 3.31 -0.46
N ASN A 90 17.18 4.16 0.40
CA ASN A 90 17.12 5.64 0.50
C ASN A 90 15.95 6.23 1.35
N ASN A 91 16.16 7.04 2.39
CA ASN A 91 16.96 8.29 2.51
C ASN A 91 16.72 9.27 1.36
N GLY A 92 15.62 10.01 1.40
CA GLY A 92 15.52 11.29 0.68
C GLY A 92 14.22 11.48 -0.06
N ARG A 93 13.55 12.57 0.30
CA ARG A 93 12.63 13.37 -0.51
C ARG A 93 12.74 13.08 -2.00
N VAL A 94 11.62 12.75 -2.62
CA VAL A 94 11.36 13.12 -4.02
C VAL A 94 10.15 14.05 -3.99
N HIS A 95 10.32 15.15 -4.71
CA HIS A 95 9.63 16.44 -4.62
C HIS A 95 8.11 16.42 -4.68
#